data_AF-A0A6P0YVA8-F1
#
_entry.id   AF-A0A6P0YVA8-F1
#
_cell.length_a   1.000
_cell.length_b   1.000
_cell.length_c   1.000
_cell.angle_alpha   90.00
_cell.angle_beta   90.00
_cell.angle_gamma   90.00
#
_symmetry.space_group_name_H-M   'P 1'
#
loop_
_entity.id
_entity.type
_entity.pdbx_description
1 polymer ?
#
loop_
_entity_poly.entity_id
_entity_poly.type
_entity_poly.pdbx_seq_one_letter_code
_entity_poly.pdbx_strand_id
1 'polypeptide(L)'
;MQLISPMTMMDFFRKSEGTWFSERSVHHFDSVVNESGKSNLIIRVLEKDNPKVKEVCELQAVDPALAAGGAIFMWQDTLDLVEPNPDYGAILVDIPDSENSDSGKFLRNRGYVEGIPVVCRYRFAPDGVLTIDTEYEKNQGQERCWFLT
;
A
#
# COMPACT_ATOMS: atom_id res chain seq x y z
N MET A 1 6.53 -13.25 23.72
CA MET A 1 6.31 -13.58 22.31
C MET A 1 7.13 -12.56 21.51
N GLN A 2 8.17 -13.00 20.80
CA GLN A 2 9.01 -12.07 20.03
C GLN A 2 8.27 -11.73 18.74
N LEU A 3 8.05 -10.44 18.49
CA LEU A 3 7.45 -9.97 17.25
C LEU A 3 8.42 -10.21 16.10
N ILE A 4 7.94 -10.91 15.09
CA ILE A 4 8.66 -11.08 13.83
C ILE A 4 8.10 -10.01 12.89
N SER A 5 8.91 -9.00 12.60
CA SER A 5 8.54 -7.97 11.64
C SER A 5 8.50 -8.56 10.22
N PRO A 6 7.54 -8.14 9.38
CA PRO A 6 7.55 -8.53 7.97
C PRO A 6 8.79 -7.97 7.27
N MET A 7 9.44 -8.80 6.46
CA MET A 7 10.67 -8.45 5.70
C MET A 7 10.49 -8.58 4.19
N THR A 8 9.27 -8.85 3.74
CA THR A 8 8.87 -8.82 2.33
C THR A 8 7.55 -8.05 2.21
N MET A 9 7.26 -7.49 1.04
CA MET A 9 6.02 -6.74 0.86
C MET A 9 4.77 -7.63 1.00
N MET A 10 4.81 -8.86 0.50
CA MET A 10 3.72 -9.82 0.71
C MET A 10 3.53 -10.20 2.19
N ASP A 11 4.60 -10.36 2.97
CA ASP A 11 4.46 -10.60 4.42
C ASP A 11 3.88 -9.36 5.13
N PHE A 12 4.26 -8.16 4.68
CA PHE A 12 3.69 -6.92 5.18
C PHE A 12 2.20 -6.83 4.85
N PHE A 13 1.78 -7.17 3.64
CA PHE A 13 0.36 -7.22 3.26
C PHE A 13 -0.42 -8.24 4.08
N ARG A 14 0.12 -9.45 4.28
CA ARG A 14 -0.50 -10.48 5.13
C ARG A 14 -0.64 -10.02 6.58
N LYS A 15 0.38 -9.38 7.14
CA LYS A 15 0.32 -8.82 8.49
C LYS A 15 -0.63 -7.62 8.59
N SER A 16 -0.83 -6.89 7.49
CA SER A 16 -1.76 -5.77 7.39
C SER A 16 -3.22 -6.20 7.18
N GLU A 17 -3.48 -7.43 6.75
CA GLU A 17 -4.82 -7.91 6.44
C GLU A 17 -5.78 -7.76 7.63
N GLY A 18 -7.00 -7.27 7.35
CA GLY A 18 -8.03 -7.06 8.35
C GLY A 18 -8.65 -5.67 8.29
N THR A 19 -9.33 -5.30 9.38
CA THR A 19 -9.95 -3.98 9.54
C THR A 19 -9.27 -3.23 10.67
N TRP A 20 -8.79 -2.03 10.37
CA TRP A 20 -8.06 -1.16 11.29
C TRP A 20 -8.84 0.12 11.50
N PHE A 21 -8.99 0.53 12.76
CA PHE A 21 -9.35 1.91 13.06
C PHE A 21 -8.14 2.80 12.76
N SER A 22 -8.33 3.80 11.91
CA SER A 22 -7.29 4.73 11.48
C SER A 22 -7.63 6.15 11.93
N GLU A 23 -6.67 6.80 12.56
CA GLU A 23 -6.69 8.23 12.87
C GLU A 23 -5.51 8.89 12.16
N ARG A 24 -5.81 9.84 11.26
CA ARG A 24 -4.83 10.52 10.42
C ARG A 24 -4.78 12.00 10.79
N SER A 25 -3.57 12.52 10.99
CA SER A 25 -3.31 13.95 11.17
C SER A 25 -2.35 14.44 10.09
N VAL A 26 -2.63 15.58 9.49
CA VAL A 26 -1.80 16.22 8.46
C VAL A 26 -1.44 17.62 8.91
N HIS A 27 -0.14 17.91 8.89
CA HIS A 27 0.41 19.24 9.13
C HIS A 27 0.89 19.81 7.81
N HIS A 28 0.30 20.93 7.41
CA HIS A 28 0.69 21.63 6.18
C HIS A 28 1.82 22.62 6.50
N PHE A 29 2.82 22.68 5.61
CA PHE A 29 3.95 23.60 5.72
C PHE A 29 3.75 24.89 4.91
N ASP A 30 2.63 25.00 4.21
CA ASP A 30 2.18 26.21 3.53
C ASP A 30 1.12 26.93 4.40
N SER A 31 0.28 27.77 3.78
CA SER A 31 -0.77 28.52 4.48
C SER A 31 -2.07 27.75 4.69
N VAL A 32 -2.16 26.48 4.27
CA VAL A 32 -3.35 25.64 4.46
C VAL A 32 -3.46 25.21 5.92
N VAL A 33 -4.69 25.11 6.44
CA VAL A 33 -4.94 24.68 7.82
C VAL A 33 -4.68 23.19 7.98
N ASN A 34 -4.14 22.79 9.14
CA ASN A 34 -3.96 21.38 9.48
C ASN A 34 -5.27 20.59 9.41
N GLU A 35 -5.17 19.31 9.07
CA GLU A 35 -6.31 18.42 8.91
C GLU A 35 -6.20 17.21 9.84
N SER A 36 -7.35 16.68 10.27
CA SER A 36 -7.43 15.42 11.00
C SER A 36 -8.68 14.66 10.59
N GLY A 37 -8.61 13.33 10.58
CA GLY A 37 -9.75 12.48 10.22
C GLY A 37 -9.67 11.09 10.83
N LYS A 38 -10.83 10.46 10.95
CA LYS A 38 -10.99 9.07 11.40
C LYS A 38 -11.65 8.26 10.30
N SER A 39 -11.22 7.01 10.13
CA SER A 39 -11.78 6.08 9.13
C SER A 39 -11.54 4.64 9.56
N ASN A 40 -12.30 3.71 9.02
CA ASN A 40 -11.88 2.30 9.02
C ASN A 40 -11.08 2.01 7.75
N LEU A 41 -9.88 1.47 7.91
CA LEU A 41 -9.03 0.96 6.84
C LEU A 41 -9.22 -0.55 6.74
N ILE A 42 -9.62 -1.04 5.58
CA ILE A 42 -9.89 -2.46 5.32
C ILE A 42 -8.92 -2.96 4.28
N ILE A 43 -8.14 -3.96 4.65
CA ILE A 43 -7.06 -4.51 3.84
C ILE A 43 -7.36 -5.99 3.59
N ARG A 44 -7.28 -6.41 2.32
CA ARG A 44 -7.37 -7.82 1.92
C ARG A 44 -6.20 -8.18 1.03
N VAL A 45 -5.60 -9.34 1.26
CA VAL A 45 -4.54 -9.86 0.42
C VAL A 45 -5.11 -10.31 -0.92
N LEU A 46 -4.34 -10.07 -1.98
CA LEU A 46 -4.58 -10.61 -3.31
C LEU A 46 -3.43 -11.57 -3.63
N GLU A 47 -3.77 -12.84 -3.82
CA GLU A 47 -2.79 -13.83 -4.26
C GLU A 47 -2.34 -13.54 -5.71
N LYS A 48 -1.18 -14.10 -6.09
CA LYS A 48 -0.55 -13.89 -7.41
C LYS A 48 -1.49 -14.13 -8.59
N ASP A 49 -2.36 -15.12 -8.48
CA ASP A 49 -3.31 -15.54 -9.51
C ASP A 49 -4.61 -14.73 -9.53
N ASN A 50 -4.78 -13.78 -8.62
CA ASN A 50 -5.96 -12.94 -8.59
C ASN A 50 -6.06 -12.09 -9.87
N PRO A 51 -7.23 -12.05 -10.55
CA PRO A 51 -7.40 -11.28 -11.79
C PRO A 51 -7.04 -9.79 -11.66
N LYS A 52 -7.28 -9.18 -10.49
CA LYS A 52 -6.94 -7.78 -10.23
C LYS A 52 -5.43 -7.53 -10.21
N VAL A 53 -4.63 -8.51 -9.80
CA VAL A 53 -3.15 -8.42 -9.85
C VAL A 53 -2.70 -8.33 -11.31
N LYS A 54 -3.22 -9.24 -12.15
CA LYS A 54 -2.93 -9.26 -13.58
C LYS A 54 -3.36 -7.95 -14.28
N GLU A 55 -4.56 -7.46 -13.99
CA GLU A 55 -5.09 -6.22 -14.55
C GLU A 55 -4.17 -5.03 -14.25
N VAL A 56 -3.71 -4.87 -13.01
CA VAL A 56 -2.83 -3.76 -12.62
C VAL A 56 -1.47 -3.85 -13.29
N CYS A 57 -0.91 -5.05 -13.44
CA CYS A 57 0.32 -5.28 -14.20
C CYS A 57 0.17 -4.88 -15.67
N GLU A 58 -0.91 -5.34 -16.32
CA GLU A 58 -1.17 -5.06 -17.74
C GLU A 58 -1.38 -3.56 -17.99
N LEU A 59 -2.14 -2.87 -17.14
CA LEU A 59 -2.38 -1.43 -17.21
C LEU A 59 -1.08 -0.59 -17.15
N GLN A 60 -0.04 -1.13 -16.52
CA GLN A 60 1.26 -0.45 -16.35
C GLN A 60 2.37 -1.10 -17.18
N ALA A 61 2.02 -1.96 -18.15
CA ALA A 61 2.94 -2.65 -19.06
C ALA A 61 4.05 -3.46 -18.33
N VAL A 62 3.71 -4.05 -17.18
CA VAL A 62 4.60 -4.96 -16.43
C VAL A 62 4.17 -6.40 -16.66
N ASP A 63 5.14 -7.30 -16.84
CA ASP A 63 4.86 -8.74 -16.96
C ASP A 63 4.24 -9.28 -15.65
N PRO A 64 2.99 -9.78 -15.66
CA PRO A 64 2.35 -10.34 -14.48
C PRO A 64 3.13 -11.50 -13.85
N ALA A 65 4.00 -12.18 -14.60
CA ALA A 65 4.85 -13.25 -14.06
C ALA A 65 5.82 -12.74 -12.97
N LEU A 66 6.19 -11.45 -13.01
CA LEU A 66 7.06 -10.81 -12.03
C LEU A 66 6.37 -10.50 -10.71
N ALA A 67 5.03 -10.50 -10.67
CA ALA A 67 4.29 -10.17 -9.46
C ALA A 67 4.34 -11.29 -8.42
N ALA A 68 4.53 -10.94 -7.15
CA ALA A 68 4.44 -11.88 -6.02
C ALA A 68 3.01 -12.01 -5.46
N GLY A 69 2.14 -11.05 -5.78
CA GLY A 69 0.79 -10.91 -5.24
C GLY A 69 0.49 -9.42 -5.01
N GLY A 70 -0.43 -9.12 -4.11
CA GLY A 70 -0.78 -7.76 -3.78
C GLY A 70 -1.72 -7.64 -2.59
N ALA A 71 -2.29 -6.45 -2.44
CA ALA A 71 -3.38 -6.20 -1.51
C ALA A 71 -4.29 -5.08 -2.03
N ILE A 72 -5.55 -5.14 -1.63
CA ILE A 72 -6.51 -4.06 -1.82
C ILE A 72 -6.73 -3.34 -0.50
N PHE A 73 -6.64 -2.02 -0.55
CA PHE A 73 -6.84 -1.09 0.55
C PHE A 73 -8.12 -0.30 0.29
N MET A 74 -9.05 -0.37 1.22
CA MET A 74 -10.34 0.32 1.16
C MET A 74 -10.52 1.16 2.42
N TRP A 75 -11.27 2.26 2.30
CA TRP A 75 -11.57 3.15 3.41
C TRP A 75 -13.08 3.38 3.49
N GLN A 76 -13.60 3.52 4.71
CA GLN A 76 -15.00 3.85 4.98
C GLN A 76 -15.10 4.75 6.21
N ASP A 77 -16.25 5.42 6.37
CA ASP A 77 -16.53 6.14 7.62
C ASP A 77 -16.52 5.15 8.80
N THR A 78 -16.17 5.63 9.98
CA THR A 78 -16.15 4.81 11.20
C THR A 78 -17.51 4.23 11.58
N LEU A 79 -18.60 4.88 11.16
CA LEU A 79 -19.97 4.49 11.44
C LEU A 79 -20.60 3.63 10.33
N ASP A 80 -19.93 3.49 9.19
CA ASP A 80 -20.41 2.67 8.08
C ASP A 80 -20.33 1.19 8.43
N LEU A 81 -21.47 0.51 8.27
CA LEU A 81 -21.64 -0.93 8.55
C LEU A 81 -21.77 -1.76 7.25
N VAL A 82 -21.78 -1.11 6.10
CA VAL A 82 -21.90 -1.76 4.80
C VAL A 82 -20.52 -2.16 4.31
N GLU A 83 -20.42 -3.31 3.63
CA GLU A 83 -19.15 -3.71 3.03
C GLU A 83 -18.71 -2.69 1.96
N PRO A 84 -17.47 -2.17 2.01
CA PRO A 84 -17.01 -1.18 1.05
C PRO A 84 -16.96 -1.78 -0.35
N ASN A 85 -17.34 -0.98 -1.35
CA ASN A 85 -17.26 -1.41 -2.73
C ASN A 85 -15.77 -1.52 -3.16
N PRO A 86 -15.29 -2.73 -3.54
CA PRO A 86 -13.89 -2.97 -3.85
C PRO A 86 -13.40 -2.32 -5.16
N ASP A 87 -14.28 -1.69 -5.94
CA ASP A 87 -13.90 -0.94 -7.14
C ASP A 87 -13.39 0.48 -6.82
N TYR A 88 -13.59 0.93 -5.57
CA TYR A 88 -13.02 2.18 -5.05
C TYR A 88 -11.74 1.96 -4.22
N GLY A 89 -11.33 0.71 -4.03
CA GLY A 89 -10.09 0.40 -3.33
C GLY A 89 -8.84 0.72 -4.14
N ALA A 90 -7.76 1.09 -3.46
CA ALA A 90 -6.43 1.12 -4.05
C ALA A 90 -5.84 -0.29 -4.04
N ILE A 91 -5.38 -0.75 -5.19
CA ILE A 91 -4.75 -2.06 -5.37
C ILE A 91 -3.26 -1.82 -5.53
N LEU A 92 -2.48 -2.49 -4.67
CA LEU A 92 -1.03 -2.50 -4.70
C LEU A 92 -0.58 -3.91 -5.11
N VAL A 93 0.25 -4.01 -6.14
CA VAL A 93 0.82 -5.27 -6.63
C VAL A 93 2.33 -5.28 -6.42
N ASP A 94 2.81 -6.27 -5.68
CA ASP A 94 4.22 -6.42 -5.33
C ASP A 94 5.04 -6.98 -6.50
N ILE A 95 6.11 -6.26 -6.86
CA ILE A 95 7.14 -6.63 -7.83
C ILE A 95 8.49 -6.65 -7.08
N PRO A 96 8.84 -7.76 -6.42
CA PRO A 96 10.07 -7.84 -5.63
C PRO A 96 11.32 -7.76 -6.51
N ASP A 97 12.41 -7.25 -5.94
CA ASP A 97 13.72 -7.34 -6.57
C ASP A 97 14.18 -8.82 -6.62
N SER A 98 14.78 -9.26 -7.74
CA SER A 98 15.20 -10.65 -7.92
C SER A 98 16.34 -11.05 -6.99
N GLU A 99 17.18 -10.09 -6.60
CA GLU A 99 18.35 -10.33 -5.77
C GLU A 99 18.06 -10.11 -4.28
N ASN A 100 17.10 -9.25 -3.94
CA ASN A 100 16.83 -8.84 -2.56
C ASN A 100 15.33 -8.75 -2.27
N SER A 101 14.77 -9.74 -1.58
CA SER A 101 13.33 -9.77 -1.24
C SER A 101 12.89 -8.66 -0.27
N ASP A 102 13.83 -8.00 0.41
CA ASP A 102 13.59 -6.87 1.31
C ASP A 102 13.39 -5.53 0.58
N SER A 103 13.46 -5.53 -0.75
CA SER A 103 13.26 -4.35 -1.58
C SER A 103 12.59 -4.70 -2.90
N GLY A 104 12.13 -3.68 -3.60
CA GLY A 104 11.48 -3.88 -4.88
C GLY A 104 10.64 -2.68 -5.27
N LYS A 105 9.62 -2.96 -6.09
CA LYS A 105 8.63 -1.99 -6.51
C LYS A 105 7.25 -2.52 -6.21
N PHE A 106 6.28 -1.64 -6.07
CA PHE A 106 4.89 -2.06 -6.22
C PHE A 106 4.16 -1.15 -7.20
N LEU A 107 3.23 -1.75 -7.92
CA LEU A 107 2.35 -1.07 -8.85
C LEU A 107 1.09 -0.67 -8.12
N ARG A 108 0.72 0.60 -8.19
CA ARG A 108 -0.51 1.12 -7.59
C ARG A 108 -1.50 1.50 -8.68
N ASN A 109 -2.70 0.92 -8.67
CA ASN A 109 -3.70 1.17 -9.71
C ASN A 109 -4.18 2.63 -9.77
N ARG A 110 -4.18 3.33 -8.62
CA ARG A 110 -4.52 4.74 -8.45
C ARG A 110 -3.63 5.37 -7.40
N GLY A 111 -2.79 6.32 -7.82
CA GLY A 111 -1.91 7.10 -6.96
C GLY A 111 -2.70 7.95 -5.96
N TYR A 112 -2.09 8.18 -4.80
CA TYR A 112 -2.74 8.89 -3.69
C TYR A 112 -2.95 10.38 -3.99
N VAL A 113 -1.97 11.02 -4.62
CA VAL A 113 -1.98 12.48 -4.84
C VAL A 113 -2.62 12.84 -6.17
N GLU A 114 -2.19 12.18 -7.25
CA GLU A 114 -2.58 12.57 -8.61
C GLU A 114 -3.67 11.66 -9.22
N GLY A 115 -4.10 10.61 -8.52
CA GLY A 115 -5.16 9.70 -8.98
C GLY A 115 -4.78 8.84 -10.20
N ILE A 116 -3.55 8.95 -10.70
CA ILE A 116 -3.01 8.19 -11.83
C ILE A 116 -2.24 6.95 -11.34
N PRO A 117 -2.16 5.86 -12.12
CA PRO A 117 -1.29 4.73 -11.79
C PRO A 117 0.15 5.20 -11.50
N VAL A 118 0.76 4.62 -10.47
CA VAL A 118 2.12 4.99 -10.06
C VAL A 118 2.91 3.77 -9.63
N VAL A 119 4.20 3.77 -9.95
CA VAL A 119 5.16 2.76 -9.52
C VAL A 119 5.93 3.32 -8.32
N CYS A 120 5.77 2.69 -7.17
CA CYS A 120 6.50 3.05 -5.96
C CYS A 120 7.72 2.14 -5.80
N ARG A 121 8.78 2.65 -5.16
CA ARG A 121 9.90 1.84 -4.70
C ARG A 121 9.76 1.59 -3.22
N TYR A 122 10.13 0.40 -2.75
CA TYR A 122 10.10 0.09 -1.34
C TYR A 122 11.39 -0.57 -0.87
N ARG A 123 11.64 -0.44 0.44
CA ARG A 123 12.70 -1.16 1.15
C ARG A 123 12.33 -1.40 2.61
N PHE A 124 12.61 -2.58 3.12
CA PHE A 124 12.57 -2.93 4.53
C PHE A 124 13.94 -2.70 5.16
N ALA A 125 13.97 -1.98 6.28
CA ALA A 125 15.15 -1.90 7.13
C ALA A 125 15.29 -3.17 8.00
N PRO A 126 16.48 -3.48 8.55
CA PRO A 126 16.69 -4.67 9.38
C PRO A 126 15.82 -4.74 10.66
N ASP A 127 15.26 -3.61 11.09
CA ASP A 127 14.32 -3.51 12.22
C ASP A 127 12.85 -3.71 11.79
N GLY A 128 12.59 -3.93 10.50
CA GLY A 128 11.27 -4.17 9.94
C GLY A 128 10.50 -2.91 9.54
N VAL A 129 11.14 -1.73 9.57
CA VAL A 129 10.50 -0.51 9.06
C VAL A 129 10.46 -0.54 7.54
N LEU A 130 9.25 -0.53 6.99
CA LEU A 130 8.99 -0.36 5.55
C LEU A 130 9.12 1.13 5.20
N THR A 131 9.96 1.45 4.22
CA THR A 131 10.01 2.77 3.58
C THR A 131 9.51 2.65 2.15
N ILE A 132 8.63 3.56 1.73
CA ILE A 132 8.05 3.62 0.39
C ILE A 132 8.35 5.00 -0.17
N ASP A 133 9.00 5.05 -1.33
CA ASP A 133 9.23 6.27 -2.09
C ASP A 133 8.30 6.28 -3.31
N THR A 134 7.54 7.36 -3.44
CA THR A 134 6.62 7.59 -4.56
C THR A 134 7.01 8.85 -5.30
N GLU A 135 7.27 8.73 -6.60
CA GLU A 135 7.57 9.85 -7.49
C GLU A 135 6.40 10.04 -8.45
N TYR A 136 5.88 11.26 -8.50
CA TYR A 136 4.94 11.74 -9.50
C TYR A 136 5.63 12.78 -10.39
N GLU A 137 4.94 13.29 -11.42
CA GLU A 137 5.52 14.31 -12.31
C GLU A 137 5.87 15.60 -11.56
N LYS A 138 5.03 16.00 -10.60
CA LYS A 138 5.16 17.29 -9.88
C LYS A 138 5.34 17.15 -8.38
N ASN A 139 5.20 15.93 -7.86
CA ASN A 139 5.16 15.65 -6.44
C ASN A 139 6.05 14.45 -6.11
N GLN A 140 6.58 14.44 -4.90
CA GLN A 140 7.28 13.28 -4.34
C GLN A 140 6.75 13.05 -2.93
N GLY A 141 6.71 11.79 -2.52
CA GLY A 141 6.28 11.39 -1.20
C GLY A 141 7.13 10.24 -0.67
N GLN A 142 7.37 10.26 0.64
CA GLN A 142 7.96 9.15 1.35
C GLN A 142 7.03 8.74 2.50
N GLU A 143 6.73 7.45 2.57
CA GLU A 143 5.94 6.85 3.64
C GLU A 143 6.83 5.89 4.44
N ARG A 144 6.66 5.86 5.76
CA ARG A 144 7.32 4.91 6.65
C ARG A 144 6.28 4.20 7.50
N CYS A 145 6.26 2.87 7.43
CA CYS A 145 5.25 2.04 8.09
C CYS A 145 5.92 0.91 8.87
N TRP A 146 5.40 0.60 10.06
CA TRP A 146 5.86 -0.52 10.87
C TRP A 146 4.77 -0.96 11.85
N PHE A 147 4.88 -2.19 12.34
CA PHE A 147 3.99 -2.73 13.37
C PHE A 147 4.63 -2.53 14.75
N LEU A 148 3.88 -1.96 15.69
CA LEU A 148 4.30 -1.86 17.09
C LEU A 148 4.05 -3.18 17.86
N THR A 149 3.06 -3.98 17.43
CA THR A 149 2.55 -5.18 18.12
C THR A 149 2.11 -6.29 17.17
#